data_AF-A0A1V8RTG0-F1
#
_entry.id   AF-A0A1V8RTG0-F1
#
_cell.length_a   1.000
_cell.length_b   1.000
_cell.length_c   1.000
_cell.angle_alpha   90.00
_cell.angle_beta   90.00
_cell.angle_gamma   90.00
#
_symmetry.space_group_name_H-M   'P 1'
#
loop_
_entity.id
_entity.type
_entity.pdbx_description
1 polymer ?
#
loop_
_entity_poly.entity_id
_entity_poly.type
_entity_poly.pdbx_seq_one_letter_code
_entity_poly.pdbx_strand_id
1 'polypeptide(L)'
;MQEKRKMTDQQITIPTLPDLMHGIEQWMTERADGADIPADLRAEVDRLLDTSPSTADDLFKLIAFARGCHTVAEERRARDDDGTALCFHYFGQIMLEEAVRLIGRLAVSGIEHLGETRH
;
A
#
# COMPACT_ATOMS: atom_id res chain seq x y z
N MET A 1 23.53 19.41 43.64
CA MET A 1 23.25 18.14 42.92
C MET A 1 22.49 18.50 41.66
N GLN A 2 23.13 18.38 40.49
CA GLN A 2 22.48 18.59 39.20
C GLN A 2 21.96 17.25 38.69
N GLU A 3 20.64 17.08 38.63
CA GLU A 3 20.01 15.97 37.92
C GLU A 3 20.24 16.15 36.41
N LYS A 4 21.14 15.32 35.86
CA LYS A 4 21.28 15.16 34.42
C LYS A 4 20.01 14.50 33.90
N ARG A 5 19.16 15.30 33.22
CA ARG A 5 18.10 14.77 32.35
C ARG A 5 18.75 13.84 31.31
N LYS A 6 18.54 12.53 31.46
CA LYS A 6 18.70 11.58 30.37
C LYS A 6 17.64 11.93 29.32
N MET A 7 18.04 12.66 28.28
CA MET A 7 17.30 12.62 27.02
C MET A 7 17.57 11.25 26.43
N THR A 8 16.59 10.35 26.54
CA THR A 8 16.53 9.16 25.68
C THR A 8 16.44 9.67 24.25
N ASP A 9 17.56 9.61 23.52
CA ASP A 9 17.55 9.58 22.06
C ASP A 9 16.73 8.37 21.65
N GLN A 10 15.41 8.55 21.51
CA GLN A 10 14.65 7.70 20.62
C GLN A 10 15.20 8.00 19.24
N GLN A 11 16.09 7.12 18.78
CA GLN A 11 16.61 7.11 17.44
C GLN A 11 15.40 7.03 16.50
N ILE A 12 14.99 8.18 15.96
CA ILE A 12 13.90 8.26 14.98
C ILE A 12 14.45 7.62 13.71
N THR A 13 14.25 6.32 13.57
CA THR A 13 14.63 5.60 12.36
C THR A 13 13.69 6.05 11.26
N ILE A 14 14.24 6.59 10.17
CA ILE A 14 13.45 6.91 8.98
C ILE A 14 12.92 5.58 8.44
N PRO A 15 11.59 5.38 8.34
CA PRO A 15 11.03 4.12 7.89
C PRO A 15 11.46 3.85 6.45
N THR A 16 11.92 2.63 6.20
CA THR A 16 12.24 2.16 4.86
C THR A 16 10.96 1.85 4.10
N LEU A 17 11.07 1.73 2.77
CA LEU A 17 9.93 1.31 1.94
C LEU A 17 9.34 -0.04 2.41
N PRO A 18 10.14 -1.09 2.70
CA PRO A 18 9.61 -2.30 3.34
C PRO A 18 8.85 -2.07 4.64
N ASP A 19 9.32 -1.15 5.51
CA ASP A 19 8.63 -0.84 6.78
C ASP A 19 7.25 -0.21 6.52
N LEU A 20 7.16 0.68 5.53
CA LEU A 20 5.90 1.29 5.11
C LEU A 20 4.95 0.26 4.51
N MET A 21 5.46 -0.63 3.65
CA MET A 21 4.66 -1.71 3.06
C MET A 21 4.11 -2.66 4.14
N HIS A 22 4.97 -3.04 5.10
CA HIS A 22 4.56 -3.89 6.22
C HIS A 22 3.54 -3.21 7.13
N GLY A 23 3.71 -1.90 7.38
CA GLY A 23 2.75 -1.11 8.15
C GLY A 23 1.37 -1.06 7.50
N ILE A 24 1.30 -0.92 6.17
CA ILE A 24 0.03 -0.97 5.42
C ILE A 24 -0.59 -2.37 5.51
N GLU A 25 0.21 -3.42 5.34
CA GLU A 25 -0.25 -4.82 5.47
C GLU A 25 -0.85 -5.10 6.85
N GLN A 26 -0.13 -4.75 7.93
CA GLN A 26 -0.64 -4.89 9.30
C GLN A 26 -1.92 -4.07 9.52
N TRP A 27 -1.93 -2.81 9.09
CA TRP A 27 -3.09 -1.93 9.21
C TRP A 27 -4.32 -2.50 8.51
N MET A 28 -4.15 -3.14 7.34
CA MET A 28 -5.23 -3.81 6.61
C MET A 28 -5.73 -5.04 7.37
N THR A 29 -4.83 -5.91 7.83
CA THR A 29 -5.19 -7.11 8.59
C THR A 29 -5.95 -6.76 9.88
N GLU A 30 -5.48 -5.78 10.64
CA GLU A 30 -6.12 -5.33 11.88
C GLU A 30 -7.54 -4.82 11.66
N ARG A 31 -7.77 -4.11 10.54
CA ARG A 31 -9.08 -3.53 10.21
C ARG A 31 -10.01 -4.52 9.56
N ALA A 32 -9.45 -5.43 8.77
CA ALA A 32 -10.23 -6.45 8.10
C ALA A 32 -10.86 -7.45 9.07
N ASP A 33 -10.56 -7.43 10.38
CA ASP A 33 -11.11 -8.32 11.40
C ASP A 33 -12.60 -8.00 11.70
N GLY A 34 -13.45 -8.20 10.71
CA GLY A 34 -14.92 -8.09 10.75
C GLY A 34 -15.59 -8.92 9.66
N ALA A 35 -16.92 -8.93 9.59
CA ALA A 35 -17.68 -9.58 8.51
C ALA A 35 -17.80 -8.70 7.24
N ASP A 36 -17.59 -7.39 7.40
CA ASP A 36 -17.69 -6.40 6.33
C ASP A 36 -16.35 -5.70 6.11
N ILE A 37 -16.13 -5.24 4.88
CA ILE A 37 -15.00 -4.38 4.54
C ILE A 37 -15.18 -3.04 5.28
N PRO A 38 -14.21 -2.64 6.12
CA PRO A 38 -14.29 -1.39 6.86
C PRO A 38 -14.47 -0.19 5.93
N ALA A 39 -15.31 0.76 6.33
CA ALA A 39 -15.63 1.93 5.50
C ALA A 39 -14.40 2.81 5.23
N ASP A 40 -13.46 2.87 6.16
CA ASP A 40 -12.17 3.55 6.01
C ASP A 40 -11.26 2.82 5.01
N LEU A 41 -11.25 1.49 5.03
CA LEU A 41 -10.54 0.69 4.03
C LEU A 41 -11.11 0.91 2.63
N ARG A 42 -12.43 0.96 2.51
CA ARG A 42 -13.10 1.29 1.24
C ARG A 42 -12.78 2.70 0.76
N ALA A 43 -12.83 3.69 1.65
CA ALA A 43 -12.48 5.07 1.29
C ALA A 43 -11.02 5.19 0.82
N GLU A 44 -10.12 4.40 1.40
CA GLU A 44 -8.72 4.37 1.00
C GLU A 44 -8.50 3.74 -0.37
N VAL A 45 -9.24 2.65 -0.68
CA VAL A 45 -9.30 2.04 -2.01
C VAL A 45 -9.82 3.05 -3.04
N ASP A 46 -10.97 3.67 -2.75
CA ASP A 46 -11.59 4.65 -3.63
C ASP A 46 -10.63 5.80 -3.89
N ARG A 47 -9.94 6.30 -2.84
CA ARG A 47 -8.92 7.34 -2.96
C ARG A 47 -7.79 6.91 -3.89
N LEU A 48 -7.22 5.72 -3.71
CA LEU A 48 -6.10 5.21 -4.52
C LEU A 48 -6.49 5.01 -5.99
N LEU A 49 -7.77 4.69 -6.27
CA LEU A 49 -8.27 4.49 -7.63
C LEU A 49 -8.71 5.79 -8.31
N ASP A 50 -9.29 6.75 -7.56
CA ASP A 50 -9.76 8.04 -8.11
C ASP A 50 -8.60 9.04 -8.29
N THR A 51 -7.62 9.05 -7.40
CA THR A 51 -6.44 9.89 -7.62
C THR A 51 -5.58 9.23 -8.67
N SER A 52 -5.65 9.74 -9.91
CA SER A 52 -4.82 9.30 -11.04
C SER A 52 -3.37 9.12 -10.57
N PRO A 53 -2.91 7.88 -10.32
CA PRO A 53 -1.62 7.63 -9.70
C PRO A 53 -0.54 8.20 -10.61
N SER A 54 0.39 8.98 -10.07
CA SER A 54 1.38 9.70 -10.90
C SER A 54 2.79 9.69 -10.31
N THR A 55 2.96 9.23 -9.08
CA THR A 55 4.25 9.23 -8.39
C THR A 55 4.73 7.81 -8.08
N ALA A 56 6.04 7.66 -7.84
CA ALA A 56 6.61 6.42 -7.34
C ALA A 56 6.00 6.01 -5.98
N ASP A 57 5.67 6.98 -5.13
CA ASP A 57 5.00 6.73 -3.85
C ASP A 57 3.60 6.11 -4.04
N ASP A 58 2.85 6.55 -5.05
CA ASP A 58 1.55 5.96 -5.38
C ASP A 58 1.71 4.52 -5.88
N LEU A 59 2.74 4.25 -6.69
CA LEU A 59 3.07 2.90 -7.13
C LEU A 59 3.31 1.97 -5.94
N PHE A 60 4.10 2.44 -4.97
CA PHE A 60 4.40 1.63 -3.79
C PHE A 60 3.19 1.42 -2.89
N LYS A 61 2.32 2.43 -2.74
CA LYS A 61 1.06 2.28 -2.00
C LYS A 61 0.14 1.25 -2.66
N LEU A 62 0.02 1.26 -3.99
CA LEU A 62 -0.77 0.26 -4.74
C LEU A 62 -0.24 -1.16 -4.50
N ILE A 63 1.07 -1.36 -4.56
CA ILE A 63 1.70 -2.67 -4.33
C ILE A 63 1.53 -3.12 -2.87
N ALA A 64 1.73 -2.22 -1.91
CA ALA A 64 1.55 -2.51 -0.49
C ALA A 64 0.10 -2.93 -0.19
N PHE A 65 -0.86 -2.17 -0.72
CA PHE A 65 -2.28 -2.45 -0.54
C PHE A 65 -2.67 -3.76 -1.21
N ALA A 66 -2.17 -4.04 -2.42
CA ALA A 66 -2.39 -5.31 -3.10
C ALA A 66 -1.91 -6.50 -2.28
N ARG A 67 -0.73 -6.38 -1.66
CA ARG A 67 -0.17 -7.41 -0.80
C ARG A 67 -1.02 -7.61 0.45
N GLY A 68 -1.41 -6.53 1.15
CA GLY A 68 -2.31 -6.60 2.30
C GLY A 68 -3.65 -7.26 1.97
N CYS A 69 -4.24 -6.93 0.81
CA CYS A 69 -5.42 -7.62 0.28
C CYS A 69 -5.22 -9.13 0.16
N HIS A 70 -4.09 -9.59 -0.38
CA HIS A 70 -3.82 -11.01 -0.53
C HIS A 70 -3.59 -11.70 0.83
N THR A 71 -2.88 -11.07 1.76
CA THR A 71 -2.69 -11.59 3.12
C THR A 71 -4.04 -11.77 3.82
N VAL A 72 -4.91 -10.75 3.78
CA VAL A 72 -6.27 -10.85 4.34
C VAL A 72 -7.08 -11.94 3.65
N ALA A 73 -6.98 -12.07 2.31
CA ALA A 73 -7.67 -13.13 1.58
C ALA A 73 -7.24 -14.53 2.04
N GLU A 74 -5.96 -14.75 2.31
CA GLU A 74 -5.44 -16.01 2.83
C GLU A 74 -5.95 -16.31 4.25
N GLU A 75 -5.94 -15.31 5.13
CA GLU A 75 -6.50 -15.45 6.48
C GLU A 75 -7.99 -15.78 6.45
N ARG A 76 -8.75 -15.20 5.51
CA ARG A 76 -10.19 -15.45 5.33
C ARG A 76 -10.47 -16.85 4.83
N ARG A 77 -9.68 -17.36 3.86
CA ARG A 77 -9.75 -18.77 3.43
C ARG A 77 -9.48 -19.72 4.59
N ALA A 78 -8.51 -19.40 5.45
CA ALA A 78 -8.18 -20.21 6.62
C ALA A 78 -9.31 -20.25 7.67
N ARG A 79 -10.30 -19.34 7.59
CA ARG A 79 -11.49 -19.27 8.43
C ARG A 79 -12.76 -19.76 7.72
N ASP A 80 -12.64 -20.43 6.57
CA ASP A 80 -13.74 -20.86 5.70
C ASP A 80 -14.66 -19.72 5.22
N ASP A 81 -14.14 -18.48 5.19
CA ASP A 81 -14.84 -17.28 4.71
C ASP A 81 -14.46 -16.98 3.25
N ASP A 82 -14.85 -17.89 2.35
CA ASP A 82 -14.46 -17.86 0.93
C ASP A 82 -14.98 -16.63 0.17
N GLY A 83 -16.16 -16.12 0.55
CA GLY A 83 -16.75 -14.94 -0.09
C GLY A 83 -15.92 -13.68 0.15
N THR A 84 -15.55 -13.44 1.41
CA THR A 84 -14.70 -12.32 1.79
C THR A 84 -13.29 -12.50 1.25
N ALA A 85 -12.76 -13.72 1.29
CA ALA A 85 -11.46 -14.04 0.70
C ALA A 85 -11.40 -13.70 -0.80
N LEU A 86 -12.42 -14.08 -1.56
CA LEU A 86 -12.50 -13.79 -2.98
C LEU A 86 -12.57 -12.28 -3.24
N CYS A 87 -13.33 -11.55 -2.42
CA CYS A 87 -13.44 -10.10 -2.52
C CYS A 87 -12.09 -9.41 -2.32
N PHE A 88 -11.36 -9.74 -1.24
CA PHE A 88 -10.03 -9.20 -0.99
C PHE A 88 -9.02 -9.61 -2.06
N HIS A 89 -9.11 -10.84 -2.57
CA HIS A 89 -8.28 -11.27 -3.69
C HIS A 89 -8.51 -10.40 -4.94
N TYR A 90 -9.77 -10.14 -5.31
CA TYR A 90 -10.08 -9.25 -6.44
C TYR A 90 -9.58 -7.83 -6.24
N PHE A 91 -9.73 -7.26 -5.04
CA PHE A 91 -9.16 -5.94 -4.76
C PHE A 91 -7.63 -5.94 -4.89
N GLY A 92 -6.97 -6.99 -4.41
CA GLY A 92 -5.53 -7.16 -4.59
C GLY A 92 -5.12 -7.15 -6.07
N GLN A 93 -5.85 -7.87 -6.93
CA GLN A 93 -5.61 -7.89 -8.37
C GLN A 93 -5.81 -6.52 -9.02
N ILE A 94 -6.90 -5.80 -8.70
CA ILE A 94 -7.18 -4.46 -9.24
C ILE A 94 -6.02 -3.50 -8.92
N MET A 95 -5.52 -3.53 -7.67
CA MET A 95 -4.40 -2.68 -7.26
C MET A 95 -3.10 -3.00 -8.01
N LEU A 96 -2.83 -4.28 -8.29
CA LEU A 96 -1.69 -4.67 -9.12
C LEU A 96 -1.84 -4.24 -10.57
N GLU A 97 -3.04 -4.33 -11.15
CA GLU A 97 -3.30 -3.84 -12.50
C GLU A 97 -3.04 -2.33 -12.60
N GLU A 98 -3.49 -1.55 -11.62
CA GLU A 98 -3.19 -0.12 -11.57
C GLU A 98 -1.70 0.18 -11.37
N ALA A 99 -1.02 -0.61 -10.54
CA ALA A 99 0.44 -0.52 -10.39
C ALA A 99 1.16 -0.75 -11.72
N VAL A 100 0.76 -1.76 -12.50
CA VAL A 100 1.32 -2.05 -13.83
C VAL A 100 1.04 -0.90 -14.81
N ARG A 101 -0.18 -0.36 -14.82
CA ARG A 101 -0.53 0.81 -15.65
C ARG A 101 0.33 2.02 -15.29
N LEU A 102 0.53 2.26 -14.00
CA LEU A 102 1.38 3.35 -13.51
C LEU A 102 2.84 3.18 -13.92
N ILE A 103 3.39 1.97 -13.83
CA ILE A 103 4.74 1.68 -14.34
C ILE A 103 4.85 2.05 -15.81
N GLY A 104 3.85 1.68 -16.63
CA GLY A 104 3.79 2.07 -18.04
C GLY A 104 3.82 3.59 -18.24
N ARG A 105 3.01 4.34 -17.47
CA ARG A 105 2.98 5.82 -17.52
C ARG A 105 4.32 6.44 -17.11
N LEU A 106 4.92 5.97 -16.02
CA LEU A 106 6.21 6.46 -15.53
C LEU A 106 7.34 6.16 -16.53
N ALA A 107 7.32 4.98 -17.16
CA ALA A 107 8.29 4.61 -18.19
C ALA A 107 8.19 5.51 -19.43
N VAL A 108 6.97 5.78 -19.92
CA VAL A 108 6.75 6.71 -21.04
C VAL A 108 7.25 8.10 -20.69
N SER A 109 6.86 8.63 -19.52
CA SER A 109 7.30 9.95 -19.07
C SER A 109 8.84 10.04 -18.92
N GLY A 110 9.48 8.99 -18.40
CA GLY A 110 10.93 8.93 -18.31
C GLY A 110 11.63 8.91 -19.67
N ILE A 111 11.06 8.19 -20.66
CA ILE A 111 11.57 8.17 -22.03
C ILE A 111 11.42 9.55 -22.70
N GLU A 112 10.28 10.21 -22.52
CA GLU A 112 10.04 11.57 -23.03
C GLU A 112 11.05 12.57 -22.46
N HIS A 113 11.27 12.55 -21.14
CA HIS A 113 12.23 13.44 -20.46
C HIS A 113 13.70 13.17 -20.87
N LEU A 114 14.07 11.91 -21.07
CA LEU A 114 15.39 11.53 -21.58
C LEU A 114 15.55 11.78 -23.09
N GLY A 115 14.45 11.85 -23.83
CA GLY A 115 14.40 12.21 -25.25
C GLY A 115 14.56 13.70 -25.47
N GLU A 116 13.92 14.54 -24.65
CA GLU A 116 14.03 16.02 -24.72
C GLU A 116 15.42 16.54 -24.31
N THR A 117 16.14 15.81 -23.46
CA THR A 117 17.51 16.18 -23.04
C THR A 117 18.59 15.83 -24.06
N ARG A 118 18.26 15.12 -25.15
CA ARG A 118 19.15 14.92 -26.29
C ARG A 118 18.92 16.00 -27.36
N HIS A 119 19.29 17.24 -27.05
CA HIS A 119 19.43 18.32 -28.04
C HIS A 119 20.76 19.05 -27.87
#